data_AF-A0A4V2V290-F1
#
_entry.id   AF-A0A4V2V290-F1
#
_cell.length_a   1.000
_cell.length_b   1.000
_cell.length_c   1.000
_cell.angle_alpha   90.00
_cell.angle_beta   90.00
_cell.angle_gamma   90.00
#
_symmetry.space_group_name_H-M   'P 1'
#
loop_
_entity.id
_entity.type
_entity.pdbx_description
1 polymer ?
#
loop_
_entity_poly.entity_id
_entity_poly.type
_entity_poly.pdbx_seq_one_letter_code
_entity_poly.pdbx_strand_id
1 'polypeptide(L)'
;MPNFEPARLFYDLAATNRTTFSVILDDRHLPIDDFIVIHRRSIREHYIRKGYIEVDGERASQAAANLWGYIHYLQAWAEQPPRPDRPHKR
;
A
#
# COMPACT_ATOMS: atom_id res chain seq x y z
N MET A 1 13.86 14.58 0.73
CA MET A 1 13.28 13.61 -0.22
C MET A 1 11.90 13.20 0.26
N PRO A 2 10.91 12.95 -0.62
CA PRO A 2 9.63 12.43 -0.17
C PRO A 2 9.84 11.11 0.54
N ASN A 3 9.31 11.00 1.76
CA ASN A 3 9.30 9.77 2.51
C ASN A 3 8.29 8.83 1.83
N PHE A 4 8.75 7.76 1.18
CA PHE A 4 7.92 6.75 0.52
C PHE A 4 7.28 5.81 1.55
N GLU A 5 6.61 6.41 2.53
CA GLU A 5 5.91 5.74 3.61
C GLU A 5 4.69 5.01 3.02
N PRO A 6 4.63 3.67 3.12
CA PRO A 6 3.57 2.91 2.46
C PRO A 6 2.18 3.22 3.05
N ALA A 7 2.10 3.56 4.34
CA ALA A 7 0.87 4.03 4.96
C ALA A 7 0.38 5.33 4.30
N ARG A 8 1.28 6.29 4.07
CA ARG A 8 0.91 7.56 3.45
C ARG A 8 0.44 7.36 2.02
N LEU A 9 1.16 6.55 1.24
CA LEU A 9 0.77 6.19 -0.12
C LEU A 9 -0.61 5.49 -0.15
N PHE A 10 -0.84 4.55 0.76
CA PHE A 10 -2.14 3.86 0.89
C PHE A 10 -3.28 4.86 1.12
N TYR A 11 -3.15 5.76 2.10
CA TYR A 11 -4.17 6.78 2.38
C TYR A 11 -4.35 7.78 1.22
N ASP A 12 -3.26 8.24 0.62
CA ASP A 12 -3.32 9.18 -0.51
C ASP A 12 -4.00 8.55 -1.73
N LEU A 13 -3.70 7.28 -2.05
CA LEU A 13 -4.37 6.54 -3.11
C LEU A 13 -5.87 6.37 -2.83
N ALA A 14 -6.22 5.95 -1.61
CA ALA A 14 -7.62 5.80 -1.20
C ALA A 14 -8.41 7.11 -1.30
N ALA A 15 -7.79 8.24 -0.94
CA ALA A 15 -8.44 9.54 -0.91
C ALA A 15 -8.50 10.24 -2.29
N THR A 16 -7.47 10.08 -3.13
CA THR A 16 -7.31 10.91 -4.33
C THR A 16 -7.27 10.14 -5.65
N ASN A 17 -7.15 8.81 -5.61
CA ASN A 17 -7.13 7.97 -6.81
C ASN A 17 -7.82 6.62 -6.56
N ARG A 18 -9.13 6.69 -6.25
CA ARG A 18 -9.93 5.53 -5.84
C ARG A 18 -9.92 4.39 -6.87
N THR A 19 -9.89 4.69 -8.16
CA THR A 19 -9.84 3.67 -9.21
C THR A 19 -8.53 2.88 -9.14
N THR A 20 -7.38 3.55 -9.09
CA THR A 20 -6.09 2.86 -8.94
C THR A 20 -6.00 2.12 -7.61
N PHE A 21 -6.54 2.70 -6.55
CA PHE A 21 -6.59 2.07 -5.23
C PHE A 21 -7.38 0.76 -5.24
N SER A 22 -8.56 0.74 -5.85
CA SER A 22 -9.37 -0.49 -5.99
C SER A 22 -8.64 -1.59 -6.75
N VAL A 23 -8.02 -1.27 -7.88
CA VAL A 23 -7.23 -2.26 -8.66
C VAL A 23 -6.07 -2.82 -7.83
N ILE A 24 -5.32 -1.96 -7.14
CA ILE A 24 -4.24 -2.38 -6.24
C ILE A 24 -4.74 -3.33 -5.15
N LEU A 25 -5.92 -3.06 -4.58
CA LEU A 25 -6.49 -3.93 -3.56
C LEU A 25 -6.96 -5.26 -4.14
N ASP A 26 -7.52 -5.29 -5.34
CA ASP A 26 -7.93 -6.54 -5.99
C ASP A 26 -6.72 -7.44 -6.25
N ASP A 27 -5.62 -6.86 -6.70
CA ASP A 27 -4.36 -7.54 -7.02
C ASP A 27 -3.49 -7.88 -5.78
N ARG A 28 -3.97 -7.62 -4.55
CA ARG A 28 -3.20 -7.86 -3.30
C ARG A 28 -2.74 -9.30 -3.09
N HIS A 29 -3.40 -10.25 -3.76
CA HIS A 29 -3.13 -11.68 -3.65
C HIS A 29 -1.99 -12.14 -4.58
N LEU A 30 -1.52 -11.28 -5.47
CA LEU A 30 -0.42 -11.60 -6.37
C LEU A 30 0.90 -11.74 -5.61
N PRO A 31 1.85 -12.55 -6.14
CA PRO A 31 3.24 -12.52 -5.71
C PRO A 31 3.81 -11.10 -5.77
N ILE A 32 4.72 -10.78 -4.85
CA ILE A 32 5.30 -9.43 -4.73
C ILE A 32 5.91 -8.92 -6.04
N ASP A 33 6.62 -9.77 -6.79
CA ASP A 33 7.27 -9.38 -8.04
C ASP A 33 6.24 -8.99 -9.11
N ASP A 34 5.16 -9.77 -9.25
CA ASP A 34 4.07 -9.47 -10.19
C ASP A 34 3.33 -8.19 -9.79
N PHE A 35 3.05 -8.03 -8.50
CA PHE A 35 2.43 -6.82 -7.96
C PHE A 35 3.27 -5.57 -8.28
N ILE A 36 4.59 -5.65 -8.09
CA ILE A 36 5.51 -4.54 -8.40
C ILE A 36 5.47 -4.22 -9.90
N VAL A 37 5.58 -5.23 -10.76
CA VAL A 37 5.61 -5.03 -12.22
C VAL A 37 4.32 -4.36 -12.71
N ILE A 38 3.17 -4.79 -12.19
CA ILE A 38 1.86 -4.27 -12.58
C ILE A 38 1.67 -2.84 -12.08
N HIS A 39 2.00 -2.55 -10.81
CA HIS A 39 1.61 -1.28 -10.18
C HIS A 39 2.67 -0.19 -10.16
N ARG A 40 3.95 -0.48 -10.43
CA ARG A 40 5.03 0.53 -10.42
C ARG A 40 4.71 1.73 -11.30
N ARG A 41 4.07 1.51 -12.46
CA ARG A 41 3.71 2.59 -13.39
C ARG A 41 2.62 3.49 -12.80
N SER A 42 1.54 2.89 -12.29
CA SER A 42 0.43 3.62 -11.69
C SER A 42 0.84 4.40 -10.45
N ILE A 43 1.74 3.83 -9.63
CA ILE A 43 2.31 4.50 -8.46
C ILE A 43 3.20 5.68 -8.88
N ARG A 44 4.04 5.51 -9.91
CA ARG A 44 4.84 6.60 -10.47
C ARG A 44 3.97 7.74 -10.98
N GLU A 45 2.94 7.43 -11.76
CA GLU A 45 1.99 8.43 -12.28
C GLU A 45 1.24 9.15 -11.16
N HIS A 46 0.89 8.46 -10.07
CA HIS A 46 0.30 9.08 -8.88
C HIS A 46 1.23 10.14 -8.26
N TYR A 47 2.52 9.81 -8.09
CA TYR A 47 3.50 10.75 -7.56
C TYR A 47 3.73 11.95 -8.49
N ILE A 48 3.80 11.74 -9.81
CA ILE A 48 3.92 12.82 -10.79
C ILE A 48 2.72 13.78 -10.68
N ARG A 49 1.49 13.26 -10.56
CA ARG A 49 0.28 14.08 -10.38
C ARG A 49 0.30 14.89 -9.08
N LYS A 50 0.99 14.40 -8.04
CA LYS A 50 1.20 15.10 -6.76
C LYS A 50 2.34 16.13 -6.82
N GLY A 51 3.00 16.29 -7.97
CA GLY A 51 4.08 17.26 -8.17
C GLY A 51 5.50 16.70 -7.96
N TYR A 52 5.65 15.38 -7.79
CA TYR A 52 6.97 14.75 -7.66
C TYR A 52 7.51 14.37 -9.05
N ILE A 53 8.34 15.24 -9.60
CA ILE A 53 8.83 15.15 -11.00
C ILE A 53 9.92 14.08 -11.17
N GLU A 54 10.65 13.75 -10.10
CA GLU A 54 11.83 12.86 -10.12
C GLU A 54 11.59 11.46 -9.55
N VAL A 55 10.36 10.95 -9.59
CA VAL A 55 10.13 9.53 -9.24
C VAL A 55 10.51 8.67 -10.43
N ASP A 56 11.70 8.07 -10.37
CA ASP A 56 12.17 7.07 -11.31
C ASP A 56 11.46 5.71 -11.12
N GLY A 57 11.72 4.78 -12.04
CA GLY A 57 11.10 3.46 -12.01
C GLY A 57 11.52 2.60 -10.83
N GLU A 58 12.73 2.81 -10.29
CA GLU A 58 13.26 2.05 -9.15
C GLU A 58 12.54 2.44 -7.86
N ARG A 59 12.43 3.75 -7.59
CA ARG A 59 11.66 4.29 -6.47
C ARG A 59 10.20 3.90 -6.53
N ALA A 60 9.60 3.92 -7.71
CA ALA A 60 8.22 3.48 -7.89
C ALA A 60 8.05 1.98 -7.62
N SER A 61 9.05 1.17 -7.99
CA SER A 61 9.06 -0.27 -7.69
C SER A 61 9.22 -0.53 -6.19
N GLN A 62 10.11 0.19 -5.52
CA GLN A 62 10.26 0.12 -4.06
C GLN A 62 8.99 0.55 -3.33
N ALA A 63 8.33 1.63 -3.80
CA ALA A 63 7.07 2.08 -3.23
C ALA A 63 5.96 1.03 -3.42
N ALA A 64 5.93 0.32 -4.56
CA ALA A 64 5.02 -0.80 -4.79
C ALA A 64 5.30 -1.96 -3.82
N ALA A 65 6.56 -2.36 -3.64
CA ALA A 65 6.96 -3.39 -2.71
C ALA A 65 6.54 -3.06 -1.26
N ASN A 66 6.82 -1.83 -0.83
CA ASN A 66 6.46 -1.35 0.50
C ASN A 66 4.94 -1.33 0.69
N LEU A 67 4.19 -0.91 -0.34
CA LEU A 67 2.73 -0.87 -0.30
C LEU A 67 2.13 -2.27 -0.19
N TRP A 68 2.65 -3.24 -0.94
CA TRP A 68 2.27 -4.65 -0.83
C TRP A 68 2.46 -5.16 0.60
N GLY A 69 3.65 -4.95 1.17
CA GLY A 69 3.95 -5.36 2.54
C GLY A 69 3.02 -4.70 3.57
N TYR A 70 2.67 -3.44 3.37
CA TYR A 70 1.74 -2.73 4.25
C TYR A 70 0.30 -3.25 4.14
N ILE A 71 -0.18 -3.59 2.94
CA ILE A 71 -1.50 -4.19 2.74
C ILE A 71 -1.58 -5.53 3.49
N HIS A 72 -0.57 -6.39 3.32
CA HIS A 72 -0.50 -7.69 4.01
C HIS A 72 -0.40 -7.54 5.52
N TYR A 73 0.37 -6.56 6.01
CA TYR A 73 0.41 -6.21 7.43
C TYR A 73 -0.99 -5.84 7.97
N LEU A 74 -1.75 -5.01 7.24
CA LEU A 74 -3.11 -4.64 7.62
C LEU A 74 -4.07 -5.83 7.61
N GLN A 75 -3.96 -6.72 6.62
CA GLN A 75 -4.77 -7.94 6.54
C GLN A 75 -4.48 -8.86 7.74
N ALA A 76 -3.21 -9.13 8.01
CA ALA A 76 -2.80 -9.93 9.15
C ALA A 76 -3.26 -9.33 10.49
N TRP A 77 -3.32 -8.00 10.58
CA TRP A 77 -3.85 -7.31 11.77
C TRP A 77 -5.37 -7.44 11.89
N ALA A 78 -6.11 -7.33 10.78
CA ALA A 78 -7.56 -7.50 10.75
C ALA A 78 -8.02 -8.93 11.03
N GLU A 79 -7.20 -9.93 10.70
CA GLU A 79 -7.45 -11.35 10.94
C GLU A 79 -7.13 -11.81 12.37
N GLN A 80 -6.56 -10.94 13.21
CA GLN A 80 -6.31 -11.29 14.60
C GLN A 80 -7.63 -11.54 15.33
N PRO A 81 -7.81 -12.70 16.00
CA PRO A 81 -9.00 -12.93 16.79
C PRO A 81 -9.10 -11.88 17.91
N PRO A 82 -10.31 -11.44 18.27
CA PRO A 82 -10.49 -10.56 19.42
C PRO A 82 -9.80 -11.21 20.62
N ARG A 83 -8.93 -10.45 21.30
CA ARG A 83 -8.25 -10.95 22.50
C ARG A 83 -9.32 -11.42 23.48
N PRO A 84 -9.17 -12.61 24.11
CA PRO A 84 -10.11 -13.03 25.13
C PRO A 84 -10.13 -11.95 26.23
N ASP A 85 -11.31 -11.42 26.49
CA ASP A 85 -11.54 -10.50 27.60
C ASP A 85 -10.97 -11.13 28.86
N ARG A 86 -9.99 -10.47 29.47
CA ARG A 86 -9.48 -10.90 30.77
C ARG A 86 -10.68 -10.85 31.73
N PRO A 87 -11.05 -11.95 32.40
CA PRO A 87 -12.12 -11.90 33.37
C PRO A 87 -11.72 -10.87 34.42
N HIS A 88 -12.52 -9.81 34.53
CA HIS A 88 -12.43 -8.87 35.64
C HIS A 88 -12.67 -9.68 36.90
N LYS A 89 -11.60 -9.97 37.64
CA LYS A 89 -11.69 -10.51 38.99
C LYS A 89 -12.48 -9.50 39.82
N ARG A 90 -13.72 -9.87 40.17
CA ARG A 90 -14.45 -9.26 41.27
C ARG A 90 -13.82 -9.67 42.60
#